data_AF-A0A2K3KJG5-F1
#
_entry.id   AF-A0A2K3KJG5-F1
#
_cell.length_a   1.000
_cell.length_b   1.000
_cell.length_c   1.000
_cell.angle_alpha   90.00
_cell.angle_beta   90.00
_cell.angle_gamma   90.00
#
_symmetry.space_group_name_H-M   'P 1'
#
loop_
_entity.id
_entity.type
_entity.pdbx_description
1 polymer ?
#
loop_
_entity_poly.entity_id
_entity_poly.type
_entity_poly.pdbx_seq_one_letter_code
_entity_poly.pdbx_strand_id
1 'polypeptide(L)'
;MNELVLDGKYFHFRSISHILNLVVNDGLKTNQLAISKIRTAVRFVRSSSQRLVKFKECVGFAGITSNKILRLDVATRWNSTYLMLESAEPFQVAFDKLDFEDPSYLECFGPNSSPPNFEDWDKARAFMKFLKIFYDAIKFFSTSTHVTIHAAFHQLYKIHTELKLAIMDSDPVMSAMGKDMKLKYEKYWGNVVKMNDLIYFAVVLDPCYKMKFFEFILPQ
;
A
#
# COMPACT_ATOMS: atom_id res chain seq x y z
N MET A 1 28.35 -1.48 37.60
CA MET A 1 26.88 -1.41 37.45
C MET A 1 26.63 -0.96 36.02
N ASN A 2 26.02 -1.81 35.20
CA ASN A 2 25.70 -1.48 33.80
C ASN A 2 24.44 -0.60 33.80
N GLU A 3 24.57 0.66 34.20
CA GLU A 3 23.51 1.64 33.99
C GLU A 3 23.44 1.92 32.48
N LEU A 4 22.28 1.59 31.88
CA LEU A 4 21.99 1.93 30.50
C LEU A 4 21.98 3.46 30.39
N VAL A 5 22.53 3.99 29.30
CA VAL A 5 22.50 5.44 29.01
C VAL A 5 21.05 5.94 29.09
N LEU A 6 20.83 6.97 29.90
CA LEU A 6 19.51 7.58 30.15
C LEU A 6 18.45 6.58 30.63
N ASP A 7 18.83 5.66 31.52
CA ASP A 7 17.97 4.61 32.11
C ASP A 7 17.25 3.75 31.06
N GLY A 8 17.84 3.63 29.88
CA GLY A 8 17.24 2.87 28.78
C GLY A 8 16.01 3.55 28.15
N LYS A 9 15.75 4.84 28.41
CA LYS A 9 14.59 5.61 27.89
C LYS A 9 14.38 5.46 26.38
N TYR A 10 15.46 5.28 25.61
CA TYR A 10 15.43 5.18 24.15
C TYR A 10 15.63 3.75 23.60
N PHE A 11 15.75 2.73 24.45
CA PHE A 11 15.98 1.35 23.99
C PHE A 11 14.75 0.73 23.31
N HIS A 12 13.54 1.19 23.67
CA HIS A 12 12.32 0.68 23.07
C HIS A 12 11.85 1.57 21.91
N PHE A 13 12.09 1.12 20.68
CA PHE A 13 11.65 1.77 19.45
C PHE A 13 10.62 0.90 18.72
N ARG A 14 9.40 1.42 18.51
CA ARG A 14 8.40 0.71 17.71
C ARG A 14 8.77 0.80 16.24
N SER A 15 8.72 -0.33 15.53
CA SER A 15 9.01 -0.36 14.09
C SER A 15 8.08 0.57 13.31
N ILE A 16 8.67 1.50 12.54
CA ILE A 16 7.94 2.39 11.62
C ILE A 16 7.16 1.57 10.60
N SER A 17 7.79 0.53 10.03
CA SER A 17 7.12 -0.32 9.06
C SER A 17 5.89 -0.99 9.68
N HIS A 18 5.99 -1.48 10.91
CA HIS A 18 4.84 -2.05 11.62
C HIS A 18 3.69 -1.05 11.80
N ILE A 19 3.98 0.19 12.22
CA ILE A 19 2.95 1.21 12.39
C ILE A 19 2.31 1.59 11.03
N LEU A 20 3.11 1.76 9.98
CA LEU A 20 2.59 2.03 8.64
C LEU A 20 1.69 0.90 8.13
N ASN A 21 2.02 -0.36 8.41
CA ASN A 21 1.13 -1.50 8.10
C ASN A 21 -0.23 -1.34 8.80
N LEU A 22 -0.25 -0.92 10.07
CA LEU A 22 -1.50 -0.68 10.81
C LEU A 22 -2.32 0.47 10.20
N VAL A 23 -1.66 1.52 9.71
CA VAL A 23 -2.31 2.65 9.02
C VAL A 23 -2.98 2.18 7.73
N VAL A 24 -2.26 1.45 6.87
CA VAL A 24 -2.81 0.95 5.60
C VAL A 24 -3.98 -0.01 5.79
N ASN A 25 -3.91 -0.88 6.81
CA ASN A 25 -4.97 -1.83 7.10
C ASN A 25 -6.31 -1.16 7.46
N ASP A 26 -6.30 0.05 8.04
CA ASP A 26 -7.53 0.79 8.30
C ASP A 26 -8.14 1.34 7.00
N GLY A 27 -7.32 1.86 6.09
CA GLY A 27 -7.82 2.37 4.79
C GLY A 27 -8.30 1.30 3.83
N LEU A 28 -7.78 0.07 3.93
CA LEU A 28 -8.23 -1.03 3.09
C LEU A 28 -9.72 -1.38 3.27
N LYS A 29 -10.34 -1.01 4.39
CA LYS A 29 -11.75 -1.32 4.67
C LYS A 29 -12.71 -0.64 3.69
N THR A 30 -12.32 0.48 3.09
CA THR A 30 -13.20 1.35 2.29
C THR A 30 -13.31 0.93 0.81
N ASN A 31 -12.36 0.15 0.27
CA ASN A 31 -12.33 -0.26 -1.15
C ASN A 31 -12.48 -1.78 -1.37
N GLN A 32 -13.22 -2.47 -0.49
CA GLN A 32 -13.26 -3.93 -0.47
C GLN A 32 -13.93 -4.56 -1.70
N LEU A 33 -14.91 -3.90 -2.32
CA LEU A 33 -15.68 -4.50 -3.43
C LEU A 33 -14.82 -4.68 -4.70
N ALA A 34 -14.24 -3.61 -5.23
CA ALA A 34 -13.42 -3.66 -6.44
C ALA A 34 -12.21 -4.59 -6.26
N ILE A 35 -11.53 -4.49 -5.11
CA ILE A 35 -10.41 -5.37 -4.76
C ILE A 35 -10.87 -6.83 -4.69
N SER A 36 -12.05 -7.11 -4.13
CA SER A 36 -12.59 -8.46 -4.05
C SER A 36 -12.88 -9.05 -5.43
N LYS A 37 -13.45 -8.29 -6.35
CA LYS A 37 -13.66 -8.74 -7.73
C LYS A 37 -12.35 -9.08 -8.43
N ILE A 38 -11.37 -8.18 -8.39
CA ILE A 38 -10.05 -8.43 -9.00
C ILE A 38 -9.37 -9.64 -8.34
N ARG A 39 -9.50 -9.79 -7.02
CA ARG A 39 -8.99 -10.95 -6.29
C ARG A 39 -9.63 -12.25 -6.76
N THR A 40 -10.93 -12.28 -6.93
CA THR A 40 -11.66 -13.45 -7.46
C THR A 40 -11.21 -13.77 -8.88
N ALA A 41 -11.07 -12.76 -9.74
CA ALA A 41 -10.57 -12.93 -11.10
C ALA A 41 -9.16 -13.55 -11.13
N VAL A 42 -8.23 -13.00 -10.34
CA VAL A 42 -6.86 -13.53 -10.23
C VAL A 42 -6.86 -14.95 -9.68
N ARG A 43 -7.69 -15.24 -8.68
CA ARG A 43 -7.83 -16.60 -8.12
C ARG A 43 -8.32 -17.60 -9.15
N PHE A 44 -9.30 -17.23 -9.97
CA PHE A 44 -9.80 -18.08 -11.05
C PHE A 44 -8.66 -18.47 -12.00
N VAL A 45 -7.92 -17.49 -12.51
CA VAL A 45 -6.81 -17.76 -13.44
C VAL A 45 -5.73 -18.63 -12.80
N ARG A 46 -5.47 -18.42 -11.51
CA ARG A 46 -4.41 -19.11 -10.75
C ARG A 46 -4.84 -20.47 -10.18
N SER A 47 -6.11 -20.87 -10.29
CA SER A 47 -6.60 -22.09 -9.64
C SER A 47 -6.18 -23.38 -10.36
N SER A 48 -5.83 -23.33 -11.64
CA SER A 48 -5.35 -24.49 -12.39
C SER A 48 -4.40 -24.08 -13.54
N SER A 49 -3.58 -25.03 -13.99
CA SER A 49 -2.71 -24.83 -15.16
C SER A 49 -3.51 -24.55 -16.43
N GLN A 50 -4.65 -25.22 -16.62
CA GLN A 50 -5.53 -25.06 -17.78
C GLN A 50 -6.11 -23.63 -17.86
N ARG A 51 -6.62 -23.09 -16.74
CA ARG A 51 -7.13 -21.71 -16.69
C ARG A 51 -6.03 -20.68 -16.94
N LEU A 52 -4.81 -20.94 -16.45
CA LEU A 52 -3.67 -20.09 -16.73
C LEU A 52 -3.27 -20.11 -18.22
N VAL A 53 -3.31 -21.26 -18.88
CA VAL A 53 -3.05 -21.37 -20.32
C VAL A 53 -4.09 -20.58 -21.11
N LYS A 54 -5.38 -20.77 -20.81
CA LYS A 54 -6.47 -20.03 -21.47
C LYS A 54 -6.37 -18.52 -21.26
N PHE A 55 -6.02 -18.08 -20.05
CA PHE A 55 -5.77 -16.66 -19.80
C PHE A 55 -4.59 -16.13 -20.63
N LYS A 56 -3.51 -16.90 -20.81
CA LYS A 56 -2.39 -16.51 -21.68
C LYS A 56 -2.81 -16.37 -23.15
N GLU A 57 -3.75 -17.17 -23.61
CA GLU A 57 -4.35 -17.00 -24.95
C GLU A 57 -5.10 -15.66 -25.02
N CYS A 58 -5.93 -15.33 -24.01
CA CYS A 58 -6.58 -14.02 -23.92
C CYS A 58 -5.58 -12.86 -23.91
N VAL A 59 -4.45 -13.00 -23.20
CA VAL A 59 -3.34 -12.03 -23.18
C VAL A 59 -2.74 -11.86 -24.57
N GLY A 60 -2.51 -12.96 -25.29
CA GLY A 60 -2.02 -12.97 -26.67
C GLY A 60 -2.99 -12.28 -27.63
N PHE A 61 -4.28 -12.63 -27.57
CA PHE A 61 -5.32 -11.98 -28.38
C PHE A 61 -5.48 -10.49 -28.08
N ALA A 62 -5.24 -10.07 -26.83
CA ALA A 62 -5.28 -8.67 -26.43
C ALA A 62 -4.02 -7.88 -26.83
N GLY A 63 -2.99 -8.53 -27.38
CA GLY A 63 -1.74 -7.88 -27.76
C GLY A 63 -0.95 -7.32 -26.57
N ILE A 64 -1.17 -7.87 -25.37
CA ILE A 64 -0.52 -7.37 -24.15
C ILE A 64 0.93 -7.88 -24.10
N THR A 65 1.88 -6.96 -23.99
CA THR A 65 3.33 -7.25 -23.95
C THR A 65 3.91 -7.36 -22.53
N SER A 66 3.07 -7.19 -21.50
CA SER A 66 3.50 -7.25 -20.11
C SER A 66 3.97 -8.66 -19.71
N ASN A 67 5.20 -8.75 -19.19
CA ASN A 67 5.78 -9.98 -18.67
C ASN A 67 5.49 -10.21 -17.17
N LYS A 68 4.58 -9.42 -16.57
CA LYS A 68 4.24 -9.59 -15.15
C LYS A 68 3.57 -10.93 -14.90
N ILE A 69 3.84 -11.52 -13.74
CA ILE A 69 3.19 -12.76 -13.30
C ILE A 69 2.11 -12.40 -12.29
N LEU A 70 0.88 -12.86 -12.54
CA LEU A 70 -0.24 -12.70 -11.60
C LEU A 70 0.11 -13.27 -10.22
N ARG A 71 -0.04 -12.44 -9.19
CA ARG A 71 0.23 -12.81 -7.79
C ARG A 71 -1.07 -13.03 -7.03
N LEU A 72 -1.13 -14.13 -6.26
CA LEU A 72 -2.27 -14.38 -5.38
C LEU A 72 -2.24 -13.42 -4.19
N ASP A 73 -3.43 -13.00 -3.76
CA ASP A 73 -3.60 -12.19 -2.56
C ASP A 73 -3.71 -13.05 -1.30
N VAL A 74 -3.05 -12.58 -0.25
CA VAL A 74 -3.13 -13.09 1.12
C VAL A 74 -3.87 -12.04 1.93
N ALA A 75 -5.15 -12.30 2.22
CA ALA A 75 -6.07 -11.31 2.81
C ALA A 75 -5.59 -10.70 4.14
N THR A 76 -4.72 -11.37 4.88
CA THR A 76 -4.14 -10.87 6.13
C THR A 76 -2.93 -9.95 5.94
N ARG A 77 -2.47 -9.75 4.70
CA ARG A 77 -1.24 -9.00 4.36
C ARG A 77 -1.52 -8.02 3.23
N TRP A 78 -1.74 -6.76 3.56
CA TRP A 78 -2.01 -5.71 2.57
C TRP A 78 -0.94 -5.60 1.46
N ASN A 79 0.34 -5.87 1.78
CA ASN A 79 1.43 -5.92 0.80
C ASN A 79 1.13 -6.93 -0.33
N SER A 80 0.51 -8.06 0.01
CA SER A 80 0.09 -9.07 -0.96
C SER A 80 -1.04 -8.56 -1.85
N THR A 81 -1.96 -7.77 -1.27
CA THR A 81 -3.07 -7.15 -1.99
C THR A 81 -2.54 -6.13 -2.98
N TYR A 82 -1.62 -5.25 -2.55
CA TYR A 82 -0.95 -4.29 -3.43
C TYR A 82 -0.25 -5.00 -4.59
N LEU A 83 0.55 -6.04 -4.29
CA LEU A 83 1.27 -6.81 -5.31
C LEU A 83 0.34 -7.58 -6.27
N MET A 84 -0.79 -8.07 -5.79
CA MET A 84 -1.82 -8.67 -6.64
C MET A 84 -2.33 -7.64 -7.64
N LEU A 85 -2.80 -6.48 -7.16
CA LEU A 85 -3.35 -5.42 -8.02
C LEU A 85 -2.29 -4.94 -9.02
N GLU A 86 -1.06 -4.66 -8.56
CA GLU A 86 0.04 -4.18 -9.39
C GLU A 86 0.42 -5.18 -10.50
N SER A 87 0.32 -6.48 -10.20
CA SER A 87 0.57 -7.54 -11.17
C SER A 87 -0.59 -7.76 -12.15
N ALA A 88 -1.82 -7.50 -11.73
CA ALA A 88 -3.03 -7.78 -12.49
C ALA A 88 -3.43 -6.64 -13.44
N GLU A 89 -3.15 -5.39 -13.07
CA GLU A 89 -3.56 -4.20 -13.82
C GLU A 89 -3.20 -4.21 -15.32
N PRO A 90 -1.99 -4.64 -15.74
CA PRO A 90 -1.65 -4.68 -17.16
C PRO A 90 -2.50 -5.66 -17.97
N PHE A 91 -3.26 -6.53 -17.31
CA PHE A 91 -4.04 -7.59 -17.91
C PHE A 91 -5.55 -7.34 -17.87
N GLN A 92 -6.01 -6.12 -17.56
CA GLN A 92 -7.42 -5.75 -17.55
C GLN A 92 -8.17 -6.28 -18.80
N VAL A 93 -7.67 -5.96 -20.00
CA VAL A 93 -8.31 -6.37 -21.27
C VAL A 93 -8.35 -7.89 -21.43
N ALA A 94 -7.37 -8.63 -20.88
CA ALA A 94 -7.39 -10.09 -20.92
C ALA A 94 -8.44 -10.67 -19.96
N PHE A 95 -8.68 -10.05 -18.81
CA PHE A 95 -9.77 -10.41 -17.91
C PHE A 95 -11.14 -10.13 -18.54
N ASP A 96 -11.28 -9.01 -19.26
CA ASP A 96 -12.52 -8.69 -19.99
C ASP A 96 -12.79 -9.73 -21.10
N LYS A 97 -11.76 -10.19 -21.81
CA LYS A 97 -11.89 -11.25 -22.82
C LYS A 97 -12.22 -12.62 -22.22
N LEU A 98 -11.67 -12.93 -21.05
CA LEU A 98 -11.91 -14.21 -20.37
C LEU A 98 -13.39 -14.44 -20.08
N ASP A 99 -14.16 -13.36 -19.89
CA ASP A 99 -15.60 -13.38 -19.69
C ASP A 99 -16.37 -14.01 -20.87
N PHE A 100 -15.88 -13.80 -22.09
CA PHE A 100 -16.48 -14.37 -23.30
C PHE A 100 -15.95 -15.76 -23.62
N GLU A 101 -14.67 -16.02 -23.31
CA GLU A 101 -14.00 -17.26 -23.68
C GLU A 101 -14.29 -18.40 -22.70
N ASP A 102 -14.56 -18.11 -21.41
CA ASP A 102 -14.78 -19.12 -20.38
C ASP A 102 -16.05 -18.86 -19.56
N PRO A 103 -17.16 -19.55 -19.86
CA PRO A 103 -18.40 -19.43 -19.08
C PRO A 103 -18.23 -19.73 -17.58
N SER A 104 -17.26 -20.59 -17.20
CA SER A 104 -16.99 -20.91 -15.79
C SER A 104 -16.35 -19.74 -15.02
N TYR A 105 -15.85 -18.73 -15.73
CA TYR A 105 -15.34 -17.50 -15.13
C TYR A 105 -16.45 -16.72 -14.45
N LEU A 106 -17.61 -16.56 -15.09
CA LEU A 106 -18.77 -15.88 -14.50
C LEU A 106 -19.26 -16.57 -13.22
N GLU A 107 -19.26 -17.90 -13.20
CA GLU A 107 -19.73 -18.70 -12.07
C GLU A 107 -18.94 -18.45 -10.78
N CYS A 108 -17.67 -18.01 -10.88
CA CYS A 108 -16.82 -17.83 -9.71
C CYS A 108 -17.12 -16.58 -8.87
N PHE A 109 -17.89 -15.63 -9.41
CA PHE A 109 -18.26 -14.38 -8.72
C PHE A 109 -19.54 -14.53 -7.86
N GLY A 110 -20.30 -15.61 -8.02
CA GLY A 110 -21.55 -15.83 -7.28
C GLY A 110 -22.69 -14.87 -7.69
N PRO A 111 -23.90 -15.02 -7.12
CA PRO A 111 -25.11 -14.37 -7.63
C PRO A 111 -25.13 -12.84 -7.42
N ASN A 112 -24.33 -12.31 -6.49
CA ASN A 112 -24.33 -10.90 -6.11
C ASN A 112 -23.05 -10.16 -6.56
N SER A 113 -22.21 -10.76 -7.38
CA SER A 113 -21.01 -10.11 -7.91
C SER A 113 -20.84 -10.41 -9.38
N SER A 114 -20.18 -9.50 -10.07
CA SER A 114 -19.76 -9.64 -11.46
C SER A 114 -18.23 -9.72 -11.53
N PRO A 115 -17.68 -10.11 -12.69
CA PRO A 115 -16.32 -9.75 -13.07
C PRO A 115 -16.01 -8.26 -12.86
N PRO A 116 -14.73 -7.90 -12.63
CA PRO A 116 -14.33 -6.51 -12.48
C PRO A 116 -14.59 -5.73 -13.78
N ASN A 117 -15.29 -4.62 -13.68
CA ASN A 117 -15.57 -3.73 -14.82
C ASN A 117 -14.55 -2.58 -14.89
N PHE A 118 -14.70 -1.70 -15.89
CA PHE A 118 -13.81 -0.55 -16.06
C PHE A 118 -13.69 0.33 -14.80
N GLU A 119 -14.80 0.59 -14.09
CA GLU A 119 -14.82 1.40 -12.88
C GLU A 119 -14.09 0.72 -11.72
N ASP A 120 -14.22 -0.61 -11.59
CA ASP A 120 -13.49 -1.40 -10.60
C ASP A 120 -11.97 -1.29 -10.83
N TRP A 121 -11.52 -1.36 -12.08
CA TRP A 121 -10.11 -1.17 -12.45
C TRP A 121 -9.63 0.26 -12.21
N ASP A 122 -10.45 1.27 -12.51
CA ASP A 122 -10.06 2.66 -12.30
C ASP A 122 -9.91 2.99 -10.81
N LYS A 123 -10.84 2.51 -9.97
CA LYS A 123 -10.73 2.57 -8.51
C LYS A 123 -9.49 1.83 -8.00
N ALA A 124 -9.19 0.65 -8.55
CA ALA A 124 -7.99 -0.10 -8.19
C ALA A 124 -6.70 0.67 -8.56
N ARG A 125 -6.66 1.35 -9.71
CA ARG A 125 -5.52 2.19 -10.12
C ARG A 125 -5.30 3.38 -9.20
N ALA A 126 -6.36 4.12 -8.89
CA ALA A 126 -6.29 5.24 -7.94
C ALA A 126 -5.79 4.76 -6.58
N PHE A 127 -6.35 3.66 -6.09
CA PHE A 127 -5.98 3.05 -4.82
C PHE A 127 -4.53 2.56 -4.79
N MET A 128 -4.05 1.90 -5.85
CA MET A 128 -2.65 1.46 -5.97
C MET A 128 -1.68 2.63 -5.99
N LYS A 129 -1.99 3.70 -6.73
CA LYS A 129 -1.14 4.90 -6.80
C LYS A 129 -0.95 5.50 -5.41
N PHE A 130 -2.04 5.58 -4.66
CA PHE A 130 -2.01 6.05 -3.28
C PHE A 130 -1.25 5.08 -2.35
N LEU A 131 -1.52 3.77 -2.40
CA LEU A 131 -0.81 2.80 -1.55
C LEU A 131 0.68 2.66 -1.86
N LYS A 132 1.11 3.00 -3.08
CA LYS A 132 2.51 2.87 -3.50
C LYS A 132 3.48 3.61 -2.57
N ILE A 133 3.09 4.79 -2.07
CA ILE A 133 3.95 5.56 -1.14
C ILE A 133 4.20 4.79 0.16
N PHE A 134 3.19 4.07 0.66
CA PHE A 134 3.30 3.25 1.86
C PHE A 134 4.12 2.00 1.57
N TYR A 135 3.94 1.38 0.40
CA TYR A 135 4.68 0.19 0.00
C TYR A 135 6.17 0.47 -0.12
N ASP A 136 6.52 1.55 -0.80
CA ASP A 136 7.91 1.97 -0.98
C ASP A 136 8.54 2.35 0.37
N ALA A 137 7.83 3.07 1.24
CA ALA A 137 8.30 3.41 2.59
C ALA A 137 8.49 2.17 3.48
N ILE A 138 7.50 1.26 3.53
CA ILE A 138 7.58 0.03 4.32
C ILE A 138 8.72 -0.86 3.81
N LYS A 139 8.87 -1.01 2.50
CA LYS A 139 9.98 -1.76 1.90
C LYS A 139 11.33 -1.15 2.26
N PHE A 140 11.45 0.17 2.22
CA PHE A 140 12.64 0.87 2.65
C PHE A 140 12.97 0.59 4.12
N PHE A 141 12.02 0.80 5.05
CA PHE A 141 12.24 0.55 6.49
C PHE A 141 12.39 -0.93 6.88
N SER A 142 11.99 -1.86 6.01
CA SER A 142 12.15 -3.30 6.26
C SER A 142 13.51 -3.84 5.79
N THR A 143 14.34 -3.00 5.18
CA THR A 143 15.69 -3.37 4.74
C THR A 143 16.65 -3.42 5.93
N SER A 144 17.46 -4.48 6.03
CA SER A 144 18.47 -4.66 7.08
C SER A 144 19.89 -4.33 6.63
N THR A 145 20.11 -4.08 5.34
CA THR A 145 21.45 -3.92 4.76
C THR A 145 22.03 -2.51 4.94
N HIS A 146 21.21 -1.52 5.29
CA HIS A 146 21.63 -0.14 5.49
C HIS A 146 20.79 0.53 6.58
N VAL A 147 21.31 1.61 7.16
CA VAL A 147 20.60 2.40 8.18
C VAL A 147 19.44 3.15 7.52
N THR A 148 18.23 3.03 8.05
CA THR A 148 17.01 3.63 7.44
C THR A 148 16.44 4.79 8.26
N ILE A 149 16.80 4.91 9.53
CA ILE A 149 16.18 5.86 10.45
C ILE A 149 16.46 7.34 10.11
N HIS A 150 17.57 7.63 9.41
CA HIS A 150 17.89 8.97 8.92
C HIS A 150 16.80 9.54 7.98
N ALA A 151 16.14 8.68 7.19
CA ALA A 151 15.06 9.08 6.28
C ALA A 151 13.66 8.97 6.91
N ALA A 152 13.55 8.55 8.18
CA ALA A 152 12.28 8.30 8.86
C ALA A 152 11.34 9.51 8.79
N PHE A 153 11.84 10.67 9.20
CA PHE A 153 11.03 11.88 9.23
C PHE A 153 10.55 12.28 7.83
N HIS A 154 11.42 12.28 6.84
CA HIS A 154 11.07 12.69 5.48
C HIS A 154 9.99 11.79 4.87
N GLN A 155 10.07 10.48 5.09
CA GLN A 155 9.05 9.55 4.62
C GLN A 155 7.72 9.74 5.36
N LEU A 156 7.75 9.92 6.70
CA LEU A 156 6.55 10.18 7.49
C LEU A 156 5.88 11.50 7.08
N TYR A 157 6.65 12.56 6.87
CA TYR A 157 6.14 13.85 6.39
C TYR A 157 5.52 13.76 4.99
N LYS A 158 6.16 13.01 4.08
CA LYS A 158 5.61 12.73 2.75
C LYS A 158 4.26 12.01 2.87
N ILE A 159 4.19 10.94 3.67
CA ILE A 159 2.96 10.19 3.92
C ILE A 159 1.87 11.09 4.52
N HIS A 160 2.22 11.95 5.47
CA HIS A 160 1.27 12.90 6.07
C HIS A 160 0.69 13.88 5.04
N THR A 161 1.52 14.38 4.13
CA THR A 161 1.08 15.25 3.04
C THR A 161 0.14 14.52 2.09
N GLU A 162 0.49 13.30 1.67
CA GLU A 162 -0.36 12.49 0.79
C GLU A 162 -1.69 12.10 1.45
N LEU A 163 -1.70 11.85 2.77
CA LEU A 163 -2.93 11.63 3.53
C LEU A 163 -3.83 12.87 3.52
N LYS A 164 -3.27 14.07 3.64
CA LYS A 164 -4.04 15.32 3.52
C LYS A 164 -4.63 15.49 2.12
N LEU A 165 -3.85 15.20 1.08
CA LEU A 165 -4.32 15.26 -0.30
C LEU A 165 -5.45 14.26 -0.55
N ALA A 166 -5.30 13.02 -0.08
CA ALA A 166 -6.33 11.99 -0.20
C ALA A 166 -7.65 12.40 0.47
N ILE A 167 -7.61 13.11 1.59
CA ILE A 167 -8.83 13.62 2.27
C ILE A 167 -9.56 14.67 1.42
N MET A 168 -8.82 15.44 0.63
CA MET A 168 -9.37 16.47 -0.27
C MET A 168 -9.74 15.93 -1.65
N ASP A 169 -9.62 14.61 -1.87
CA ASP A 169 -9.96 13.98 -3.13
C ASP A 169 -11.46 14.12 -3.44
N SER A 170 -11.79 14.30 -4.72
CA SER A 170 -13.16 14.38 -5.20
C SER A 170 -13.92 13.06 -5.09
N ASP A 171 -13.22 11.92 -5.12
CA ASP A 171 -13.83 10.61 -4.91
C ASP A 171 -14.14 10.42 -3.41
N PRO A 172 -15.43 10.26 -3.03
CA PRO A 172 -15.82 10.04 -1.64
C PRO A 172 -15.15 8.82 -1.00
N VAL A 173 -14.85 7.77 -1.79
CA VAL A 173 -14.19 6.56 -1.31
C VAL A 173 -12.74 6.86 -0.91
N MET A 174 -12.01 7.59 -1.76
CA MET A 174 -10.64 8.01 -1.48
C MET A 174 -10.58 9.00 -0.32
N SER A 175 -11.50 9.96 -0.25
CA SER A 175 -11.61 10.91 0.86
C SER A 175 -11.88 10.21 2.19
N ALA A 176 -12.82 9.27 2.24
CA ALA A 176 -13.13 8.50 3.45
C ALA A 176 -11.94 7.64 3.90
N MET A 177 -11.30 6.93 2.96
CA MET A 177 -10.09 6.16 3.24
C MET A 177 -8.96 7.05 3.80
N GLY A 178 -8.70 8.20 3.18
CA GLY A 178 -7.69 9.14 3.62
C GLY A 178 -7.94 9.60 5.07
N LYS A 179 -9.21 9.84 5.43
CA LYS A 179 -9.60 10.20 6.81
C LYS A 179 -9.29 9.08 7.79
N ASP A 180 -9.71 7.85 7.50
CA ASP A 180 -9.49 6.69 8.38
C ASP A 180 -7.99 6.41 8.59
N MET A 181 -7.21 6.45 7.51
CA MET A 181 -5.76 6.27 7.57
C MET A 181 -5.08 7.41 8.32
N LYS A 182 -5.52 8.66 8.13
CA LYS A 182 -4.97 9.81 8.86
C LYS A 182 -5.26 9.73 10.34
N LEU A 183 -6.47 9.34 10.76
CA LEU A 183 -6.79 9.12 12.16
C LEU A 183 -5.85 8.10 12.81
N LYS A 184 -5.59 6.99 12.10
CA LYS A 184 -4.64 5.98 12.57
C LYS A 184 -3.21 6.50 12.61
N TYR A 185 -2.78 7.26 11.61
CA TYR A 185 -1.46 7.90 11.56
C TYR A 185 -1.26 8.89 12.72
N GLU A 186 -2.25 9.76 12.98
CA GLU A 186 -2.18 10.80 14.01
C GLU A 186 -2.12 10.23 15.43
N LYS A 187 -2.66 9.02 15.66
CA LYS A 187 -2.48 8.29 16.92
C LYS A 187 -1.01 8.05 17.28
N TYR A 188 -0.13 7.90 16.29
CA TYR A 188 1.29 7.63 16.52
C TYR A 188 2.18 8.85 16.28
N TRP A 189 1.88 9.66 15.27
CA TRP A 189 2.76 10.76 14.81
C TRP A 189 2.04 12.11 14.70
N GLY A 190 0.82 12.25 15.21
CA GLY A 190 0.07 13.51 15.16
C GLY A 190 0.56 14.55 16.18
N ASN A 191 1.24 14.12 17.23
CA ASN A 191 1.85 15.01 18.22
C ASN A 191 3.37 14.89 18.15
N VAL A 192 4.01 15.93 17.61
CA VAL A 192 5.47 16.00 17.42
C VAL A 192 6.25 15.83 18.73
N VAL A 193 5.70 16.29 19.86
CA VAL A 193 6.32 16.16 21.19
C VAL A 193 6.26 14.72 21.71
N LYS A 194 5.27 13.94 21.26
CA LYS A 194 5.11 12.52 21.64
C LYS A 194 5.81 11.55 20.68
N MET A 195 6.33 12.04 19.56
CA MET A 195 7.14 11.21 18.66
C MET A 195 8.45 10.82 19.34
N ASN A 196 9.00 9.67 18.95
CA ASN A 196 10.27 9.22 19.52
C ASN A 196 11.42 10.14 19.08
N ASP A 197 12.14 10.71 20.04
CA ASP A 197 13.23 11.67 19.82
C ASP A 197 14.30 11.16 18.84
N LEU A 198 14.51 9.84 18.78
CA LEU A 198 15.47 9.21 17.86
C LEU A 198 15.17 9.52 16.39
N ILE A 199 13.90 9.74 16.02
CA ILE A 199 13.53 10.14 14.65
C ILE A 199 14.13 11.51 14.32
N TYR A 200 14.12 12.44 15.27
CA TYR A 200 14.69 13.78 15.06
C TYR A 200 16.21 13.76 15.12
N PHE A 201 16.79 13.06 16.10
CA PHE A 201 18.24 12.93 16.21
C PHE A 201 18.85 12.29 14.96
N ALA A 202 18.18 11.28 14.38
CA ALA A 202 18.66 10.65 13.15
C ALA A 202 18.77 11.63 11.97
N VAL A 203 17.83 12.57 11.84
CA VAL A 203 17.87 13.60 10.78
C VAL A 203 18.97 14.63 11.07
N VAL A 204 19.15 15.00 12.33
CA VAL A 204 20.19 15.96 12.75
C VAL A 204 21.59 15.41 12.53
N LEU A 205 21.76 14.11 12.78
CA LEU A 205 23.02 13.41 12.56
C LEU A 205 23.28 13.11 11.08
N ASP A 206 22.27 13.24 10.21
CA ASP A 206 22.45 13.15 8.77
C ASP A 206 23.23 14.38 8.27
N PRO A 207 24.45 14.20 7.71
CA PRO A 207 25.27 15.29 7.21
C PRO A 207 24.58 16.14 6.12
N CYS A 208 23.57 15.60 5.45
CA CYS A 208 22.84 16.29 4.40
C CYS A 208 21.83 17.31 4.94
N TYR A 209 21.32 17.12 6.16
CA TYR A 209 20.25 17.96 6.74
C TYR A 209 20.74 18.78 7.94
N LYS A 210 21.45 18.14 8.88
CA LYS A 210 21.98 18.78 10.11
C LYS A 210 20.90 19.55 10.89
N MET A 211 21.29 20.64 11.56
CA MET A 211 20.41 21.48 12.39
C MET A 211 19.46 22.38 11.59
N LYS A 212 19.68 22.58 10.29
CA LYS A 212 18.78 23.37 9.41
C LYS A 212 17.35 22.85 9.43
N PHE A 213 17.21 21.58 9.76
CA PHE A 213 15.94 20.90 9.91
C PHE A 213 15.08 21.42 11.08
N PHE A 214 15.69 21.78 12.22
CA PHE A 214 14.94 22.30 13.38
C PHE A 214 14.44 23.74 13.17
N GLU A 215 15.17 24.55 12.40
CA GLU A 215 14.77 25.91 12.02
C GLU A 215 13.46 25.92 11.20
N PHE A 216 13.11 24.80 10.54
CA PHE A 216 11.89 24.65 9.75
C PHE A 216 10.69 24.11 10.56
N ILE A 217 10.92 23.40 11.67
CA ILE A 217 9.88 22.64 12.39
C ILE A 217 9.44 23.31 13.69
N LEU A 218 10.33 24.04 14.34
CA LEU A 218 10.01 24.80 15.54
C LEU A 218 9.73 26.24 15.12
N PRO A 219 8.46 26.69 15.02
CA PRO A 219 8.19 28.12 14.94
C PRO A 219 8.73 28.76 16.23
N GLN A 220 9.47 29.86 16.08
CA GLN A 220 9.91 30.71 17.19
C GLN A 220 8.71 31.30 17.93
#